data_AF-A0A0R1NU97-F1
#
_entry.id   AF-A0A0R1NU97-F1
#
_cell.length_a   1.000
_cell.length_b   1.000
_cell.length_c   1.000
_cell.angle_alpha   90.00
_cell.angle_beta   90.00
_cell.angle_gamma   90.00
#
_symmetry.space_group_name_H-M   'P 1'
#
loop_
_entity.id
_entity.type
_entity.pdbx_description
1 polymer ?
#
loop_
_entity_poly.entity_id
_entity_poly.type
_entity_poly.pdbx_seq_one_letter_code
_entity_poly.pdbx_strand_id
1 'polypeptide(L)'
;MQYDEVKHTKGVNFVGEKGMTYSFIAFKVGKWDEKLGKNVQNPHAKMNNLSLRKAMLHAMNIDQVNQRFFRGLDYRVNSLIPAQFGKFHDAKVPVYSSNLEKANKLLDQAGYKKDKQTGYRLQPNGKKLTINLAVHVSDINVEALWTNYIQEWKKIGLKAEFLTGRPMGFNNWINAIKSSDPRIDVLSNAWDPSGDSSPAVFYEEKMPYNFALFVSPMNK
;
A
#
# COMPACT_ATOMS: atom_id res chain seq x y z
N MET A 1 -20.39 9.04 -8.74
CA MET A 1 -21.71 8.47 -8.40
C MET A 1 -21.47 7.33 -7.43
N GLN A 2 -21.97 7.44 -6.20
CA GLN A 2 -21.85 6.38 -5.22
C GLN A 2 -22.98 5.38 -5.42
N TYR A 3 -22.74 4.09 -5.20
CA TYR A 3 -23.74 3.03 -5.38
C TYR A 3 -25.08 3.34 -4.68
N ASP A 4 -25.04 3.95 -3.50
CA ASP A 4 -26.24 4.33 -2.74
C ASP A 4 -27.13 5.35 -3.47
N GLU A 5 -26.55 6.21 -4.30
CA GLU A 5 -27.28 7.24 -5.06
C GLU A 5 -28.11 6.61 -6.19
N VAL A 6 -27.67 5.45 -6.71
CA VAL A 6 -28.22 4.87 -7.93
C VAL A 6 -28.97 3.55 -7.71
N LYS A 7 -28.72 2.82 -6.61
CA LYS A 7 -29.26 1.46 -6.39
C LYS A 7 -30.80 1.32 -6.43
N HIS A 8 -31.54 2.42 -6.33
CA HIS A 8 -33.01 2.46 -6.40
C HIS A 8 -33.55 3.05 -7.71
N THR A 9 -32.69 3.23 -8.72
CA THR A 9 -33.10 3.74 -10.04
C THR A 9 -34.07 2.75 -10.69
N LYS A 10 -35.27 3.23 -11.03
CA LYS A 10 -36.31 2.42 -11.69
C LYS A 10 -35.98 2.21 -13.17
N GLY A 11 -36.39 1.08 -13.73
CA GLY A 11 -36.22 0.78 -15.16
C GLY A 11 -34.80 0.41 -15.57
N VAL A 12 -33.92 0.14 -14.61
CA VAL A 12 -32.52 -0.28 -14.84
C VAL A 12 -32.30 -1.64 -14.22
N ASN A 13 -31.54 -2.50 -14.89
CA ASN A 13 -31.03 -3.74 -14.32
C ASN A 13 -29.57 -3.56 -13.93
N PHE A 14 -29.25 -3.68 -12.64
CA PHE A 14 -27.87 -3.61 -12.17
C PHE A 14 -27.18 -4.96 -12.40
N VAL A 15 -26.10 -4.95 -13.18
CA VAL A 15 -25.21 -6.10 -13.36
C VAL A 15 -23.94 -5.90 -12.55
N GLY A 16 -23.35 -6.99 -12.08
CA GLY A 16 -22.12 -6.96 -11.28
C GLY A 16 -21.11 -7.97 -11.80
N GLU A 17 -19.89 -7.52 -12.01
CA GLU A 17 -18.76 -8.36 -12.43
C GLU A 17 -17.57 -8.11 -11.50
N LYS A 18 -16.79 -9.16 -11.24
CA LYS A 18 -15.55 -9.01 -10.47
C LYS A 18 -14.49 -8.38 -11.37
N GLY A 19 -14.16 -7.11 -11.13
CA GLY A 19 -13.11 -6.41 -11.87
C GLY A 19 -11.71 -7.03 -11.68
N MET A 20 -10.85 -6.85 -12.69
CA MET A 20 -9.45 -7.31 -12.69
C MET A 20 -8.52 -6.40 -11.89
N THR A 21 -8.98 -5.21 -11.54
CA THR A 21 -8.21 -4.21 -10.83
C THR A 21 -7.93 -4.61 -9.39
N TYR A 22 -6.69 -4.42 -8.94
CA TYR A 22 -6.34 -4.53 -7.53
C TYR A 22 -5.61 -3.26 -7.05
N SER A 23 -6.00 -2.79 -5.87
CA SER A 23 -5.33 -1.70 -5.17
C SER A 23 -4.27 -2.25 -4.23
N PHE A 24 -3.15 -1.54 -4.08
CA PHE A 24 -2.02 -1.96 -3.25
C PHE A 24 -1.33 -0.76 -2.59
N ILE A 25 -0.52 -1.08 -1.58
CA ILE A 25 0.52 -0.20 -1.08
C ILE A 25 1.87 -0.76 -1.49
N ALA A 26 2.77 0.11 -1.97
CA ALA A 26 4.15 -0.24 -2.23
C ALA A 26 5.06 0.39 -1.18
N PHE A 27 5.88 -0.45 -0.56
CA PHE A 27 6.90 -0.03 0.39
C PHE A 27 8.18 0.27 -0.38
N LYS A 28 8.62 1.53 -0.39
CA LYS A 28 9.81 1.94 -1.13
C LYS A 28 11.07 1.44 -0.43
N VAL A 29 11.75 0.45 -1.03
CA VAL A 29 12.95 -0.19 -0.48
C VAL A 29 14.21 0.08 -1.31
N GLY A 30 14.11 0.92 -2.33
CA GLY A 30 15.20 1.19 -3.26
C GLY A 30 15.12 2.57 -3.90
N LYS A 31 15.85 2.72 -4.99
CA LYS A 31 15.86 3.89 -5.89
C LYS A 31 15.94 3.42 -7.34
N TRP A 32 15.46 4.23 -8.27
CA TRP A 32 15.79 4.08 -9.68
C TRP A 32 17.22 4.58 -9.93
N ASP A 33 18.04 3.81 -10.65
CA ASP A 33 19.35 4.23 -11.13
C ASP A 33 19.25 4.56 -12.62
N GLU A 34 19.22 5.86 -12.94
CA GLU A 34 19.08 6.35 -14.32
C GLU A 34 20.23 5.92 -15.22
N LYS A 35 21.46 5.80 -14.67
CA LYS A 35 22.64 5.41 -15.45
C LYS A 35 22.59 3.95 -15.84
N LEU A 36 22.12 3.11 -14.93
CA LEU A 36 21.99 1.67 -15.14
C LEU A 36 20.65 1.27 -15.78
N GLY A 37 19.69 2.20 -15.85
CA GLY A 37 18.34 1.96 -16.37
C GLY A 37 17.59 0.89 -15.58
N LYS A 38 17.77 0.85 -14.25
CA LYS A 38 17.20 -0.21 -13.41
C LYS A 38 16.99 0.18 -11.95
N ASN A 39 16.16 -0.60 -11.27
CA ASN A 39 15.95 -0.48 -9.83
C ASN A 39 17.17 -0.99 -9.05
N VAL A 40 17.51 -0.30 -7.95
CA VAL A 40 18.57 -0.70 -7.03
C VAL A 40 18.04 -0.62 -5.60
N GLN A 41 18.08 -1.74 -4.88
CA GLN A 41 17.67 -1.78 -3.49
C GLN A 41 18.60 -0.96 -2.59
N ASN A 42 18.01 -0.34 -1.57
CA ASN A 42 18.71 0.34 -0.50
C ASN A 42 18.49 -0.43 0.82
N PRO A 43 19.50 -1.18 1.30
CA PRO A 43 19.40 -1.94 2.55
C PRO A 43 19.03 -1.09 3.77
N HIS A 44 19.33 0.21 3.73
CA HIS A 44 19.10 1.17 4.81
C HIS A 44 17.81 1.98 4.63
N ALA A 45 16.99 1.70 3.61
CA ALA A 45 15.68 2.34 3.48
C ALA A 45 14.82 2.03 4.71
N LYS A 46 14.05 3.01 5.19
CA LYS A 46 13.21 2.85 6.38
C LYS A 46 12.27 1.65 6.26
N MET A 47 11.70 1.45 5.07
CA MET A 47 10.75 0.37 4.79
C MET A 47 11.42 -0.97 4.48
N ASN A 48 12.75 -1.09 4.52
CA ASN A 48 13.43 -2.34 4.23
C ASN A 48 13.25 -3.40 5.35
N ASN A 49 12.89 -2.98 6.56
CA ASN A 49 12.58 -3.90 7.66
C ASN A 49 11.26 -4.66 7.43
N LEU A 50 11.34 -5.98 7.32
CA LEU A 50 10.18 -6.85 7.07
C LEU A 50 9.12 -6.77 8.18
N SER A 51 9.54 -6.72 9.45
CA SER A 51 8.63 -6.63 10.58
C SER A 51 7.85 -5.33 10.59
N LEU A 52 8.48 -4.20 10.20
CA LEU A 52 7.78 -2.93 10.02
C LEU A 52 6.69 -3.03 8.95
N ARG A 53 7.01 -3.57 7.77
CA ARG A 53 6.02 -3.74 6.69
C ARG A 53 4.84 -4.63 7.13
N LYS A 54 5.14 -5.77 7.76
CA LYS A 54 4.10 -6.69 8.27
C LYS A 54 3.25 -6.06 9.38
N ALA A 55 3.85 -5.28 10.28
CA ALA A 55 3.12 -4.59 11.33
C ALA A 55 2.17 -3.53 10.74
N MET A 56 2.62 -2.77 9.73
CA MET A 56 1.76 -1.83 9.02
C MET A 56 0.56 -2.52 8.37
N LEU A 57 0.77 -3.66 7.71
CA LEU A 57 -0.30 -4.44 7.09
C LEU A 57 -1.29 -5.00 8.12
N HIS A 58 -0.81 -5.52 9.23
CA HIS A 58 -1.67 -6.02 10.32
C HIS A 58 -2.42 -4.90 11.04
N ALA A 59 -1.99 -3.65 10.98
CA ALA A 59 -2.74 -2.55 11.56
C ALA A 59 -3.91 -2.09 10.69
N MET A 60 -3.89 -2.34 9.38
CA MET A 60 -4.94 -1.87 8.47
C MET A 60 -6.24 -2.64 8.68
N ASN A 61 -7.33 -1.92 8.97
CA ASN A 61 -8.70 -2.43 9.11
C ASN A 61 -9.42 -2.49 7.74
N ILE A 62 -8.79 -3.13 6.75
CA ILE A 62 -9.24 -3.16 5.33
C ILE A 62 -10.70 -3.60 5.20
N ASP A 63 -11.11 -4.65 5.92
CA ASP A 63 -12.48 -5.18 5.81
C ASP A 63 -13.54 -4.20 6.35
N GLN A 64 -13.22 -3.45 7.41
CA GLN A 64 -14.10 -2.41 7.94
C GLN A 64 -14.18 -1.21 7.00
N VAL A 65 -13.05 -0.80 6.43
CA VAL A 65 -13.00 0.24 5.39
C VAL A 65 -13.85 -0.16 4.20
N ASN A 66 -13.73 -1.40 3.74
CA ASN A 66 -14.51 -1.92 2.64
C ASN A 66 -16.03 -1.82 2.89
N GLN A 67 -16.49 -2.29 4.04
CA GLN A 67 -17.90 -2.17 4.41
C GLN A 67 -18.36 -0.70 4.49
N ARG A 68 -17.54 0.16 5.09
CA ARG A 68 -17.90 1.57 5.33
C ARG A 68 -17.88 2.45 4.10
N PHE A 69 -16.94 2.26 3.18
CA PHE A 69 -16.74 3.18 2.04
C PHE A 69 -17.20 2.59 0.72
N PHE A 70 -17.14 1.27 0.57
CA PHE A 70 -17.43 0.58 -0.68
C PHE A 70 -18.67 -0.33 -0.60
N ARG A 71 -19.39 -0.35 0.54
CA ARG A 71 -20.61 -1.16 0.74
C ARG A 71 -20.40 -2.66 0.49
N GLY A 72 -19.17 -3.14 0.68
CA GLY A 72 -18.80 -4.52 0.40
C GLY A 72 -18.75 -4.88 -1.09
N LEU A 73 -18.75 -3.89 -1.99
CA LEU A 73 -18.56 -4.10 -3.43
C LEU A 73 -17.09 -4.37 -3.77
N ASP A 74 -16.17 -3.87 -2.95
CA ASP A 74 -14.78 -4.29 -2.99
C ASP A 74 -14.61 -5.58 -2.17
N TYR A 75 -13.49 -6.26 -2.37
CA TYR A 75 -13.12 -7.40 -1.54
C TYR A 75 -11.62 -7.45 -1.36
N ARG A 76 -11.21 -8.07 -0.25
CA ARG A 76 -9.80 -8.20 0.09
C ARG A 76 -9.14 -9.23 -0.81
N VAL A 77 -8.10 -8.81 -1.52
CA VAL A 77 -7.22 -9.71 -2.27
C VAL A 77 -6.16 -10.33 -1.35
N ASN A 78 -5.78 -11.58 -1.63
CA ASN A 78 -4.72 -12.28 -0.91
C ASN A 78 -3.38 -12.31 -1.66
N SER A 79 -3.39 -12.05 -2.97
CA SER A 79 -2.21 -12.00 -3.82
C SER A 79 -2.35 -10.93 -4.90
N LEU A 80 -1.25 -10.64 -5.60
CA LEU A 80 -1.21 -9.73 -6.75
C LEU A 80 -1.77 -10.36 -8.03
N ILE A 81 -2.17 -11.65 -7.97
CA ILE A 81 -2.82 -12.36 -9.07
C ILE A 81 -4.30 -12.50 -8.71
N PRO A 82 -5.19 -11.69 -9.30
CA PRO A 82 -6.64 -11.77 -9.08
C PRO A 82 -7.21 -13.18 -9.33
N ALA A 83 -8.29 -13.53 -8.63
CA ALA A 83 -8.92 -14.84 -8.68
C ALA A 83 -9.43 -15.23 -10.09
N GLN A 84 -9.70 -14.23 -10.93
CA GLN A 84 -10.15 -14.37 -12.31
C GLN A 84 -9.12 -15.07 -13.21
N PHE A 85 -7.84 -15.09 -12.81
CA PHE A 85 -6.81 -15.84 -13.51
C PHE A 85 -6.82 -17.36 -13.22
N GLY A 86 -7.81 -17.86 -12.46
CA GLY A 86 -8.06 -19.28 -12.28
C GLY A 86 -6.85 -20.01 -11.72
N LYS A 87 -6.27 -20.94 -12.49
CA LYS A 87 -5.14 -21.78 -12.06
C LYS A 87 -3.87 -21.02 -11.67
N PHE A 88 -3.73 -19.76 -12.11
CA PHE A 88 -2.57 -18.93 -11.76
C PHE A 88 -2.74 -18.21 -10.42
N HIS A 89 -3.97 -18.18 -9.90
CA HIS A 89 -4.26 -17.64 -8.58
C HIS A 89 -4.04 -18.69 -7.49
N ASP A 90 -3.24 -18.35 -6.48
CA ASP A 90 -3.10 -19.16 -5.27
C ASP A 90 -3.96 -18.60 -4.13
N ALA A 91 -5.09 -19.24 -3.88
CA ALA A 91 -6.02 -18.89 -2.79
C ALA A 91 -5.42 -19.16 -1.39
N LYS A 92 -4.33 -19.93 -1.29
CA LYS A 92 -3.70 -20.29 0.00
C LYS A 92 -2.72 -19.24 0.49
N VAL A 93 -2.38 -18.23 -0.32
CA VAL A 93 -1.52 -17.12 0.12
C VAL A 93 -2.16 -16.44 1.33
N PRO A 94 -1.47 -16.37 2.48
CA PRO A 94 -2.06 -15.82 3.70
C PRO A 94 -2.36 -14.33 3.58
N VAL A 95 -3.53 -13.93 4.10
CA VAL A 95 -3.92 -12.52 4.23
C VAL A 95 -3.43 -11.92 5.56
N TYR A 96 -3.10 -10.63 5.54
CA TYR A 96 -2.70 -9.89 6.73
C TYR A 96 -3.91 -9.33 7.49
N SER A 97 -4.71 -10.18 8.13
CA SER A 97 -5.88 -9.74 8.90
C SER A 97 -5.53 -8.68 9.95
N SER A 98 -6.48 -7.77 10.23
CA SER A 98 -6.26 -6.72 11.23
C SER A 98 -6.01 -7.34 12.61
N ASN A 99 -4.84 -7.05 13.18
CA ASN A 99 -4.41 -7.53 14.48
C ASN A 99 -3.35 -6.58 15.07
N LEU A 100 -3.81 -5.63 15.89
CA LEU A 100 -2.96 -4.61 16.52
C LEU A 100 -1.95 -5.20 17.51
N GLU A 101 -2.30 -6.29 18.20
CA GLU A 101 -1.40 -6.97 19.14
C GLU A 101 -0.21 -7.58 18.40
N LYS A 102 -0.48 -8.32 17.32
CA LYS A 102 0.54 -8.91 16.44
C LYS A 102 1.41 -7.83 15.80
N ALA A 103 0.82 -6.72 15.37
CA ALA A 103 1.56 -5.58 14.82
C ALA A 103 2.52 -4.98 15.86
N ASN A 104 2.06 -4.76 17.10
CA ASN A 104 2.92 -4.29 18.19
C ASN A 104 4.07 -5.29 18.48
N LYS A 105 3.75 -6.58 18.60
CA LYS A 105 4.75 -7.63 18.84
C LYS A 105 5.84 -7.65 17.77
N LEU A 106 5.48 -7.53 16.50
CA LEU A 106 6.43 -7.47 15.38
C LEU A 106 7.38 -6.26 15.51
N LEU A 107 6.85 -5.11 15.91
CA LEU A 107 7.63 -3.88 16.08
C LEU A 107 8.56 -3.96 17.30
N ASP A 108 8.06 -4.49 18.42
CA ASP A 108 8.84 -4.67 19.65
C ASP A 108 10.02 -5.62 19.41
N GLN A 109 9.76 -6.78 18.79
CA GLN A 109 10.79 -7.76 18.45
C GLN A 109 11.83 -7.22 17.45
N ALA A 110 11.43 -6.30 16.58
CA ALA A 110 12.33 -5.65 15.62
C ALA A 110 13.05 -4.42 16.19
N GLY A 111 12.86 -4.09 17.46
CA GLY A 111 13.60 -3.02 18.16
C GLY A 111 13.02 -1.61 17.98
N TYR A 112 11.79 -1.46 17.49
CA TYR A 112 11.13 -0.17 17.31
C TYR A 112 10.56 0.35 18.63
N LYS A 113 11.40 0.84 19.54
CA LYS A 113 10.96 1.30 20.87
C LYS A 113 10.13 2.59 20.79
N LYS A 114 9.12 2.73 21.65
CA LYS A 114 8.37 3.98 21.80
C LYS A 114 9.23 5.05 22.47
N ASP A 115 9.26 6.23 21.87
CA ASP A 115 9.77 7.44 22.46
C ASP A 115 8.85 7.90 23.60
N LYS A 116 9.43 8.20 24.77
CA LYS A 116 8.66 8.51 25.99
C LYS A 116 7.94 9.86 25.91
N GLN A 117 8.47 10.80 25.12
CA GLN A 117 7.91 12.15 25.01
C GLN A 117 6.75 12.20 24.03
N THR A 118 6.90 11.54 22.87
CA THR A 118 5.94 11.62 21.78
C THR A 118 4.98 10.42 21.72
N GLY A 119 5.33 9.30 22.36
CA GLY A 119 4.58 8.04 22.28
C GLY A 119 4.75 7.30 20.95
N TYR A 120 5.43 7.89 19.96
CA TYR A 120 5.73 7.26 18.68
C TYR A 120 6.98 6.40 18.75
N ARG A 121 7.05 5.37 17.92
CA ARG A 121 8.19 4.48 17.81
C ARG A 121 9.35 5.17 17.10
N LEU A 122 10.55 4.89 17.57
CA LEU A 122 11.80 5.24 16.92
C LEU A 122 12.23 4.09 16.01
N GLN A 123 13.09 4.40 15.04
CA GLN A 123 13.85 3.39 14.34
C GLN A 123 14.76 2.63 15.32
N PRO A 124 15.18 1.38 15.03
CA PRO A 124 16.06 0.61 15.91
C PRO A 124 17.40 1.30 16.22
N ASN A 125 17.85 2.19 15.33
CA ASN A 125 19.04 3.03 15.53
C ASN A 125 18.79 4.29 16.40
N GLY A 126 17.61 4.42 17.00
CA GLY A 126 17.21 5.55 17.86
C GLY A 126 16.74 6.81 17.11
N LYS A 127 16.83 6.87 15.78
CA LYS A 127 16.34 8.02 15.01
C LYS A 127 14.81 8.06 14.98
N LYS A 128 14.24 9.26 14.84
CA LYS A 128 12.80 9.45 14.63
C LYS A 128 12.32 8.63 13.42
N LEU A 129 11.16 8.00 13.55
CA LEU A 129 10.48 7.31 12.46
C LEU A 129 9.24 8.12 12.07
N THR A 130 9.33 8.78 10.91
CA THR A 130 8.18 9.33 10.20
C THR A 130 8.06 8.61 8.87
N ILE A 131 6.85 8.13 8.56
CA ILE A 131 6.51 7.39 7.35
C ILE A 131 5.69 8.29 6.44
N ASN A 132 6.28 8.72 5.32
CA ASN A 132 5.62 9.62 4.38
C ASN A 132 4.86 8.82 3.31
N LEU A 133 3.59 9.15 3.15
CA LEU A 133 2.66 8.49 2.25
C LEU A 133 2.46 9.31 0.98
N ALA A 134 2.81 8.74 -0.18
CA ALA A 134 2.44 9.25 -1.49
C ALA A 134 1.13 8.61 -1.95
N VAL A 135 0.02 9.26 -1.62
CA VAL A 135 -1.35 8.87 -1.98
C VAL A 135 -1.89 9.91 -2.94
N HIS A 136 -2.55 9.50 -4.02
CA HIS A 136 -3.23 10.43 -4.93
C HIS A 136 -4.75 10.36 -4.74
N VAL A 137 -5.44 11.46 -5.06
CA VAL A 137 -6.91 11.50 -5.08
C VAL A 137 -7.40 10.67 -6.28
N SER A 138 -8.00 9.52 -6.01
CA SER A 138 -8.70 8.67 -7.00
C SER A 138 -10.23 8.79 -6.92
N ASP A 139 -10.77 9.11 -5.75
CA ASP A 139 -12.19 9.31 -5.49
C ASP A 139 -12.41 10.20 -4.24
N ILE A 140 -13.68 10.47 -3.91
CA ILE A 140 -14.08 11.34 -2.80
C ILE A 140 -13.78 10.77 -1.40
N ASN A 141 -13.64 9.45 -1.26
CA ASN A 141 -13.43 8.76 0.00
C ASN A 141 -11.94 8.61 0.37
N VAL A 142 -11.01 8.79 -0.59
CA VAL A 142 -9.57 8.55 -0.40
C VAL A 142 -9.00 9.23 0.85
N GLU A 143 -9.29 10.51 1.06
CA GLU A 143 -8.73 11.24 2.20
C GLU A 143 -9.22 10.68 3.53
N ALA A 144 -10.52 10.40 3.65
CA ALA A 144 -11.10 9.81 4.85
C ALA A 144 -10.58 8.39 5.11
N LEU A 145 -10.48 7.57 4.05
CA LEU A 145 -9.97 6.21 4.11
C LEU A 145 -8.52 6.17 4.58
N TRP A 146 -7.65 7.00 3.99
CA TRP A 146 -6.24 7.03 4.35
C TRP A 146 -5.99 7.68 5.71
N THR A 147 -6.78 8.68 6.08
CA THR A 147 -6.76 9.23 7.44
C THR A 147 -7.10 8.15 8.47
N ASN A 148 -8.07 7.27 8.19
CA ASN A 148 -8.35 6.11 9.04
C ASN A 148 -7.12 5.19 9.18
N TYR A 149 -6.42 4.85 8.09
CA TYR A 149 -5.21 4.02 8.20
C TYR A 149 -4.08 4.71 8.96
N ILE A 150 -3.90 6.02 8.81
CA ILE A 150 -2.97 6.81 9.62
C ILE A 150 -3.32 6.70 11.11
N GLN A 151 -4.61 6.74 11.48
CA GLN A 151 -5.04 6.55 12.86
C GLN A 151 -4.78 5.11 13.36
N GLU A 152 -5.03 4.09 12.54
CA GLU A 152 -4.70 2.70 12.90
C GLU A 152 -3.19 2.51 13.13
N TRP A 153 -2.34 3.11 12.28
CA TRP A 153 -0.89 3.10 12.48
C TRP A 153 -0.46 3.86 13.73
N LYS A 154 -1.14 4.97 14.06
CA LYS A 154 -0.92 5.69 15.32
C LYS A 154 -1.21 4.81 16.54
N LYS A 155 -2.23 3.93 16.52
CA LYS A 155 -2.54 3.03 17.65
C LYS A 155 -1.40 2.07 17.98
N ILE A 156 -0.59 1.68 16.99
CA ILE A 156 0.63 0.88 17.19
C ILE A 156 1.89 1.73 17.36
N GLY A 157 1.75 3.05 17.52
CA GLY A 157 2.84 3.99 17.74
C GLY A 157 3.62 4.35 16.48
N LEU A 158 3.13 4.09 15.27
CA LEU A 158 3.80 4.55 14.06
C LEU A 158 3.31 5.95 13.69
N LYS A 159 4.25 6.87 13.43
CA LYS A 159 3.93 8.19 12.89
C LYS A 159 3.93 8.11 11.35
N ALA A 160 2.73 8.13 10.76
CA ALA A 160 2.55 8.21 9.31
C ALA A 160 1.87 9.54 8.95
N GLU A 161 2.25 10.12 7.82
CA GLU A 161 1.68 11.38 7.33
C GLU A 161 1.67 11.42 5.81
N PHE A 162 0.70 12.12 5.21
CA PHE A 162 0.74 12.39 3.78
C PHE A 162 1.99 13.20 3.44
N LEU A 163 2.69 12.84 2.37
CA LEU A 163 3.92 13.52 1.93
C LEU A 163 3.73 15.03 1.79
N THR A 164 2.56 15.46 1.32
CA THR A 164 2.19 16.87 1.09
C THR A 164 1.13 17.37 2.07
N GLY A 165 0.95 16.71 3.22
CA GLY A 165 -0.06 17.04 4.24
C GLY A 165 -1.50 16.60 3.91
N ARG A 166 -1.78 16.30 2.64
CA ARG A 166 -3.05 15.73 2.13
C ARG A 166 -2.79 14.85 0.91
N PRO A 167 -3.78 14.06 0.43
CA PRO A 167 -3.65 13.35 -0.84
C PRO A 167 -3.27 14.28 -2.01
N MET A 168 -2.40 13.79 -2.87
CA MET A 168 -1.82 14.52 -3.99
C MET A 168 -2.78 14.54 -5.19
N GLY A 169 -2.71 15.58 -6.01
CA GLY A 169 -3.25 15.51 -7.37
C GLY A 169 -2.45 14.51 -8.21
N PHE A 170 -3.11 13.78 -9.11
CA PHE A 170 -2.50 12.69 -9.88
C PHE A 170 -1.19 13.08 -10.59
N ASN A 171 -1.17 14.25 -11.26
CA ASN A 171 0.04 14.73 -11.95
C ASN A 171 1.22 14.96 -10.99
N ASN A 172 0.94 15.54 -9.81
CA ASN A 172 1.98 15.76 -8.80
C ASN A 172 2.50 14.43 -8.24
N TRP A 173 1.59 13.47 -8.04
CA TRP A 173 1.95 12.13 -7.57
C TRP A 173 2.82 11.38 -8.58
N ILE A 174 2.43 11.36 -9.87
CA ILE A 174 3.24 10.78 -10.95
C ILE A 174 4.61 11.45 -11.03
N ASN A 175 4.68 12.78 -10.95
CA ASN A 175 5.95 13.50 -11.01
C ASN A 175 6.87 13.16 -9.82
N ALA A 176 6.31 13.00 -8.61
CA ALA A 176 7.09 12.59 -7.44
C ALA A 176 7.63 11.15 -7.56
N ILE A 177 6.85 10.25 -8.17
CA ILE A 177 7.30 8.87 -8.44
C ILE A 177 8.36 8.84 -9.53
N LYS A 178 8.14 9.52 -10.66
CA LYS A 178 9.10 9.57 -11.79
C LYS A 178 10.43 10.17 -11.37
N SER A 179 10.41 11.20 -10.52
CA SER A 179 11.64 11.78 -9.94
C SER A 179 12.24 10.95 -8.80
N SER A 180 11.66 9.78 -8.48
CA SER A 180 12.10 8.90 -7.39
C SER A 180 12.24 9.65 -6.06
N ASP A 181 11.31 10.56 -5.74
CA ASP A 181 11.39 11.47 -4.59
C ASP A 181 11.84 10.71 -3.32
N PRO A 182 13.00 11.07 -2.74
CA PRO A 182 13.61 10.32 -1.64
C PRO A 182 12.78 10.40 -0.35
N ARG A 183 11.82 11.32 -0.27
CA ARG A 183 10.94 11.47 0.90
C ARG A 183 9.85 10.40 0.94
N ILE A 184 9.47 9.81 -0.19
CA ILE A 184 8.42 8.77 -0.26
C ILE A 184 8.90 7.52 0.47
N ASP A 185 8.15 7.09 1.48
CA ASP A 185 8.38 5.81 2.16
C ASP A 185 7.38 4.75 1.67
N VAL A 186 6.11 5.13 1.56
CA VAL A 186 5.02 4.26 1.09
C VAL A 186 4.20 5.00 0.05
N LEU A 187 3.76 4.31 -0.99
CA LEU A 187 2.82 4.86 -1.96
C LEU A 187 1.64 3.92 -2.16
N SER A 188 0.53 4.47 -2.64
CA SER A 188 -0.66 3.70 -3.00
C SER A 188 -0.95 3.81 -4.48
N ASN A 189 -1.29 2.70 -5.13
CA ASN A 189 -1.80 2.70 -6.49
C ASN A 189 -2.73 1.50 -6.73
N ALA A 190 -3.34 1.44 -7.90
CA ALA A 190 -4.02 0.27 -8.40
C ALA A 190 -3.44 -0.17 -9.76
N TRP A 191 -3.48 -1.47 -10.02
CA TRP A 191 -3.16 -2.03 -11.34
C TRP A 191 -4.37 -2.72 -11.92
N ASP A 192 -4.56 -2.56 -13.22
CA ASP A 192 -5.34 -3.47 -14.05
C ASP A 192 -4.36 -4.31 -14.87
N PRO A 193 -4.24 -5.62 -14.59
CA PRO A 193 -3.33 -6.50 -15.32
C PRO A 193 -3.73 -6.75 -16.78
N SER A 194 -4.84 -6.15 -17.27
CA SER A 194 -5.23 -6.16 -18.69
C SER A 194 -5.32 -7.56 -19.30
N GLY A 195 -5.65 -8.56 -18.47
CA GLY A 195 -5.77 -9.96 -18.86
C GLY A 195 -4.46 -10.77 -18.92
N ASP A 196 -3.32 -10.20 -18.52
CA ASP A 196 -2.06 -10.94 -18.36
C ASP A 196 -1.82 -11.30 -16.87
N SER A 197 -1.73 -12.60 -16.58
CA SER A 197 -1.40 -13.08 -15.23
C SER A 197 0.06 -12.84 -14.84
N SER A 198 0.92 -12.46 -15.77
CA SER A 198 2.33 -12.18 -15.50
C SER A 198 2.49 -10.85 -14.75
N PRO A 199 3.11 -10.85 -13.56
CA PRO A 199 3.43 -9.61 -12.84
C PRO A 199 4.61 -8.83 -13.45
N ALA A 200 5.26 -9.36 -14.50
CA ALA A 200 6.53 -8.87 -15.04
C ALA A 200 6.50 -7.36 -15.36
N VAL A 201 5.47 -6.92 -16.09
CA VAL A 201 5.30 -5.54 -16.57
C VAL A 201 5.22 -4.50 -15.44
N PHE A 202 4.90 -4.95 -14.22
CA PHE A 202 4.78 -4.09 -13.04
C PHE A 202 5.96 -4.23 -12.07
N TYR A 203 6.64 -5.38 -12.02
CA TYR A 203 7.51 -5.72 -10.87
C TYR A 203 8.93 -6.20 -11.22
N GLU A 204 9.33 -6.25 -12.49
CA GLU A 204 10.71 -6.57 -12.90
C GLU A 204 11.75 -5.49 -12.52
N GLU A 205 13.04 -5.86 -12.51
CA GLU A 205 14.17 -4.98 -12.14
C GLU A 205 14.23 -3.71 -13.01
N LYS A 206 13.92 -3.82 -14.30
CA LYS A 206 14.02 -2.70 -15.26
C LYS A 206 12.71 -1.94 -15.47
N MET A 207 11.65 -2.30 -14.75
CA MET A 207 10.36 -1.62 -14.89
C MET A 207 10.31 -0.36 -14.01
N PRO A 208 10.08 0.83 -14.58
CA PRO A 208 9.89 2.06 -13.80
C PRO A 208 8.59 2.03 -12.99
N TYR A 209 7.67 1.12 -13.33
CA TYR A 209 6.42 0.87 -12.60
C TYR A 209 6.58 -0.03 -11.38
N ASN A 210 7.78 -0.57 -11.13
CA ASN A 210 8.10 -1.27 -9.90
C ASN A 210 8.19 -0.25 -8.76
N PHE A 211 7.04 0.15 -8.24
CA PHE A 211 6.91 1.23 -7.29
C PHE A 211 7.50 0.95 -5.90
N ALA A 212 7.74 -0.32 -5.57
CA ALA A 212 8.52 -0.69 -4.38
C ALA A 212 10.03 -0.50 -4.60
N LEU A 213 10.47 -0.44 -5.88
CA LEU A 213 11.87 -0.44 -6.30
C LEU A 213 12.59 -1.67 -5.72
N PHE A 214 11.85 -2.78 -5.64
CA PHE A 214 12.29 -4.04 -5.05
C PHE A 214 12.98 -4.90 -6.11
N VAL A 215 14.14 -5.45 -5.78
CA VAL A 215 14.93 -6.34 -6.64
C VAL A 215 15.37 -7.55 -5.84
N SER A 216 15.28 -8.71 -6.46
CA SER A 216 15.61 -10.02 -5.93
C SER A 216 16.09 -10.91 -7.08
N PRO A 217 16.78 -12.02 -6.81
CA PRO A 217 17.15 -12.96 -7.87
C PRO A 217 15.98 -13.45 -8.73
N MET A 218 14.75 -13.42 -8.23
CA MET A 218 13.55 -13.91 -8.93
C MET A 218 12.89 -12.90 -9.88
N ASN A 219 13.24 -11.60 -9.78
CA ASN A 219 12.68 -10.55 -10.65
C ASN A 219 13.78 -9.74 -11.37
N LYS A 220 14.96 -10.35 -11.52
CA LYS A 220 16.05 -9.87 -12.39
C LYS A 220 15.82 -10.31 -13.82
#